data_AF-A0A2G5HX36-F1
#
_entry.id   AF-A0A2G5HX36-F1
#
_cell.length_a   1.000
_cell.length_b   1.000
_cell.length_c   1.000
_cell.angle_alpha   90.00
_cell.angle_beta   90.00
_cell.angle_gamma   90.00
#
_symmetry.space_group_name_H-M   'P 1'
#
loop_
_entity.id
_entity.type
_entity.pdbx_description
1 polymer ?
#
loop_
_entity_poly.entity_id
_entity_poly.type
_entity_poly.pdbx_seq_one_letter_code
_entity_poly.pdbx_strand_id
1 'polypeptide(L)'
;MQADTAQGTQPAWDAKQYSGALAHLERLQEQIDDMRRTIPSIVGPMAKPAKDKAQLFVQIKSAAVRSVDDVQALRNNWSSEQTQSILNRSQQSLEKDSDLSKAGTVPRYGWTQDTEMG
;
A
#
# COMPACT_ATOMS: atom_id res chain seq x y z
N MET A 1 -35.57 -29.04 -18.73
CA MET A 1 -34.21 -29.55 -18.47
C MET A 1 -33.25 -28.39 -18.66
N GLN A 2 -32.56 -28.01 -17.58
CA GLN A 2 -31.47 -27.02 -17.54
C GLN A 2 -30.15 -27.64 -18.02
N ALA A 3 -29.26 -26.80 -18.56
CA ALA A 3 -27.82 -26.74 -18.28
C ALA A 3 -27.25 -25.61 -19.17
N ASP A 4 -27.30 -24.37 -18.73
CA ASP A 4 -26.32 -23.70 -17.86
C ASP A 4 -25.02 -23.34 -18.63
N THR A 5 -24.98 -22.08 -19.04
CA THR A 5 -23.88 -21.43 -19.76
C THR A 5 -22.69 -21.27 -18.82
N ALA A 6 -21.61 -22.03 -19.07
CA ALA A 6 -20.33 -21.87 -18.40
C ALA A 6 -19.71 -20.50 -18.74
N GLN A 7 -20.01 -19.49 -17.92
CA GLN A 7 -19.20 -18.29 -17.82
C GLN A 7 -17.86 -18.69 -17.19
N GLY A 8 -16.77 -18.45 -17.91
CA GLY A 8 -15.40 -18.76 -17.49
C GLY A 8 -15.07 -18.07 -16.17
N THR A 9 -15.27 -18.79 -15.07
CA THR A 9 -14.95 -18.31 -13.72
C THR A 9 -13.45 -18.45 -13.56
N GLN A 10 -12.71 -17.33 -13.56
CA GLN A 10 -11.30 -17.36 -13.13
C GLN A 10 -11.23 -18.07 -11.77
N PRO A 11 -10.29 -19.01 -11.57
CA PRO A 11 -10.21 -19.77 -10.33
C PRO A 11 -10.16 -18.83 -9.13
N ALA A 12 -10.88 -19.20 -8.07
CA ALA A 12 -10.80 -18.49 -6.79
C ALA A 12 -9.34 -18.47 -6.34
N TRP A 13 -8.89 -17.35 -5.76
CA TRP A 13 -7.56 -17.33 -5.17
C TRP A 13 -7.53 -18.26 -3.96
N ASP A 14 -6.38 -18.87 -3.71
CA ASP A 14 -6.18 -19.63 -2.49
C ASP A 14 -5.94 -18.68 -1.29
N ALA A 15 -5.98 -19.24 -0.08
CA ALA A 15 -5.78 -18.46 1.15
C ALA A 15 -4.40 -17.77 1.20
N LYS A 16 -3.36 -18.39 0.61
CA LYS A 16 -2.00 -17.82 0.59
C LYS A 16 -1.93 -16.60 -0.32
N GLN A 17 -2.60 -16.64 -1.47
CA GLN A 17 -2.72 -15.53 -2.40
C GLN A 17 -3.47 -14.34 -1.78
N TYR A 18 -4.56 -14.60 -1.04
CA TYR A 18 -5.27 -13.55 -0.30
C TYR A 18 -4.41 -12.93 0.80
N SER A 19 -3.74 -13.73 1.63
CA SER A 19 -2.83 -13.19 2.66
C SER A 19 -1.70 -12.37 2.06
N GLY A 20 -1.08 -12.85 0.96
CA GLY A 20 -0.03 -12.11 0.26
C GLY A 20 -0.52 -10.80 -0.35
N ALA A 21 -1.75 -10.77 -0.87
CA ALA A 21 -2.37 -9.54 -1.36
C ALA A 21 -2.65 -8.54 -0.24
N LEU A 22 -3.12 -9.01 0.92
CA LEU A 22 -3.33 -8.16 2.10
C LEU A 22 -2.00 -7.60 2.62
N ALA A 23 -0.94 -8.40 2.65
CA ALA A 23 0.40 -7.94 3.01
C ALA A 23 0.93 -6.87 2.03
N HIS A 24 0.64 -7.03 0.75
CA HIS A 24 1.00 -6.03 -0.27
C HIS A 24 0.25 -4.71 -0.10
N LEU A 25 -1.06 -4.79 0.17
CA LEU A 25 -1.88 -3.61 0.45
C LEU A 25 -1.46 -2.90 1.75
N GLU A 26 -1.07 -3.65 2.76
CA GLU A 26 -0.53 -3.10 4.01
C GLU A 26 0.75 -2.31 3.76
N ARG A 27 1.72 -2.86 3.00
CA ARG A 27 2.94 -2.12 2.60
C ARG A 27 2.65 -0.87 1.78
N LEU A 28 1.67 -0.92 0.86
CA LEU A 28 1.23 0.26 0.13
C LEU A 28 0.65 1.33 1.07
N GLN A 29 -0.10 0.92 2.10
CA GLN A 29 -0.61 1.84 3.11
C GLN A 29 0.54 2.49 3.88
N GLU A 30 1.56 1.72 4.31
CA GLU A 30 2.75 2.24 4.98
C GLU A 30 3.46 3.30 4.13
N GLN A 31 3.64 3.05 2.83
CA GLN A 31 4.25 4.01 1.91
C GLN A 31 3.45 5.32 1.83
N ILE A 32 2.12 5.24 1.82
CA ILE A 32 1.24 6.43 1.82
C ILE A 32 1.33 7.18 3.15
N ASP A 33 1.36 6.46 4.27
CA ASP A 33 1.47 7.04 5.60
C ASP A 33 2.84 7.72 5.83
N ASP A 34 3.92 7.17 5.26
CA ASP A 34 5.24 7.80 5.30
C ASP A 34 5.32 9.07 4.45
N MET A 35 4.66 9.12 3.28
CA MET A 35 4.57 10.36 2.50
C MET A 35 3.87 11.50 3.29
N ARG A 36 2.94 11.19 4.18
CA ARG A 36 2.31 12.22 5.04
C ARG A 36 3.33 12.88 5.96
N ARG A 37 4.47 12.23 6.23
CA ARG A 37 5.55 12.73 7.08
C ARG A 37 6.60 13.54 6.30
N THR A 38 6.56 13.55 4.96
CA THR A 38 7.47 14.31 4.09
C THR A 38 7.45 15.82 4.37
N ILE A 39 6.28 16.45 4.36
CA ILE A 39 6.20 17.91 4.61
C ILE A 39 6.71 18.23 6.02
N PRO A 40 6.24 17.55 7.08
CA PRO A 40 6.79 17.71 8.43
C PRO A 40 8.31 17.52 8.53
N SER A 41 8.90 16.57 7.81
CA SER A 41 10.34 16.30 7.87
C SER A 41 11.19 17.39 7.19
N ILE A 42 10.65 18.03 6.16
CA ILE A 42 11.31 19.16 5.45
C ILE A 42 11.21 20.44 6.29
N VAL A 43 10.02 20.75 6.83
CA VAL A 43 9.78 22.04 7.52
C VAL A 43 10.15 22.01 9.00
N GLY A 44 10.12 20.83 9.63
CA GLY A 44 10.41 20.65 11.06
C GLY A 44 11.78 21.21 11.50
N PRO A 45 12.87 21.01 10.73
CA PRO A 45 14.16 21.62 11.03
C PRO A 45 14.14 23.16 11.02
N MET A 46 13.29 23.78 10.20
CA MET A 46 13.17 25.24 10.09
C MET A 46 12.41 25.87 11.28
N ALA A 47 11.58 25.08 11.97
CA ALA A 47 10.85 25.53 13.14
C ALA A 47 11.72 25.65 14.40
N LYS A 48 12.97 25.16 14.36
CA LYS A 48 13.90 25.19 15.49
C LYS A 48 14.98 26.26 15.26
N PRO A 49 15.44 26.96 16.32
CA PRO A 49 16.60 27.85 16.21
C PRO A 49 17.84 27.06 15.77
N ALA A 50 18.27 27.26 14.52
CA ALA A 50 19.43 26.57 13.98
C ALA A 50 20.72 27.23 14.50
N LYS A 51 21.53 26.46 15.24
CA LYS A 51 22.89 26.88 15.64
C LYS A 51 23.88 26.86 14.46
N ASP A 52 23.62 26.02 13.47
CA ASP A 52 24.43 25.85 12.26
C ASP A 52 23.53 25.81 11.00
N LYS A 53 23.69 26.81 10.13
CA LYS A 53 22.94 26.95 8.88
C LYS A 53 23.36 25.92 7.82
N ALA A 54 24.63 25.49 7.81
CA ALA A 54 25.11 24.48 6.87
C ALA A 54 24.49 23.12 7.20
N GLN A 55 24.44 22.76 8.47
CA GLN A 55 23.78 21.55 8.93
C GLN A 55 22.27 21.56 8.62
N LEU A 56 21.60 22.71 8.80
CA LEU A 56 20.19 22.88 8.44
C LEU A 56 19.96 22.65 6.93
N PHE A 57 20.79 23.24 6.08
CA PHE A 57 20.70 23.06 4.63
C PHE A 57 20.85 21.59 4.22
N VAL A 58 21.83 20.87 4.81
CA VAL A 58 22.02 19.44 4.55
C VAL A 58 20.79 18.63 4.95
N GLN A 59 20.20 18.89 6.12
CA GLN A 59 18.99 18.18 6.57
C GLN A 59 17.80 18.40 5.64
N ILE A 60 17.55 19.66 5.25
CA ILE A 60 16.44 20.00 4.33
C ILE A 60 16.66 19.33 2.97
N LYS A 61 17.88 19.41 2.43
CA LYS A 61 18.22 18.79 1.14
C LYS A 61 18.00 17.28 1.19
N SER A 62 18.50 16.61 2.22
CA SER A 62 18.35 15.16 2.37
C SER A 62 16.88 14.75 2.53
N ALA A 63 16.09 15.50 3.29
CA ALA A 63 14.66 15.26 3.43
C ALA A 63 13.91 15.43 2.10
N ALA A 64 14.26 16.47 1.32
CA ALA A 64 13.66 16.71 0.01
C ALA A 64 14.00 15.60 -1.00
N VAL A 65 15.27 15.18 -1.08
CA VAL A 65 15.71 14.08 -1.97
C VAL A 65 14.97 12.78 -1.60
N ARG A 66 14.98 12.40 -0.32
CA ARG A 66 14.28 11.21 0.14
C ARG A 66 12.80 11.23 -0.21
N SER A 67 12.17 12.39 -0.11
CA SER A 67 10.76 12.54 -0.44
C SER A 67 10.46 12.32 -1.93
N VAL A 68 11.38 12.73 -2.82
CA VAL A 68 11.27 12.43 -4.25
C VAL A 68 11.39 10.93 -4.50
N ASP A 69 12.36 10.28 -3.84
CA ASP A 69 12.56 8.84 -3.94
C ASP A 69 11.34 8.05 -3.45
N ASP A 70 10.77 8.44 -2.30
CA ASP A 70 9.58 7.82 -1.70
C ASP A 70 8.36 7.96 -2.63
N VAL A 71 8.15 9.14 -3.25
CA VAL A 71 7.07 9.36 -4.23
C VAL A 71 7.26 8.50 -5.47
N GLN A 72 8.49 8.39 -5.97
CA GLN A 72 8.79 7.56 -7.14
C GLN A 72 8.58 6.07 -6.82
N ALA A 73 9.00 5.63 -5.64
CA ALA A 73 8.80 4.26 -5.16
C ALA A 73 7.31 3.92 -5.05
N LEU A 74 6.51 4.80 -4.44
CA LEU A 74 5.05 4.61 -4.39
C LEU A 74 4.45 4.57 -5.79
N ARG A 75 4.81 5.50 -6.67
CA ARG A 75 4.28 5.52 -8.04
C ARG A 75 4.56 4.19 -8.75
N ASN A 76 5.79 3.70 -8.67
CA ASN A 76 6.19 2.44 -9.29
C ASN A 76 5.41 1.26 -8.71
N ASN A 77 5.26 1.21 -7.38
CA ASN A 77 4.53 0.15 -6.71
C ASN A 77 3.03 0.20 -7.04
N TRP A 78 2.44 1.39 -7.03
CA TRP A 78 1.04 1.63 -7.38
C TRP A 78 0.73 1.20 -8.81
N SER A 79 1.59 1.53 -9.77
CA SER A 79 1.42 1.15 -11.17
C SER A 79 1.87 -0.28 -11.50
N SER A 80 2.37 -1.04 -10.52
CA SER A 80 2.84 -2.41 -10.77
C SER A 80 1.67 -3.32 -11.15
N GLU A 81 1.96 -4.32 -11.99
CA GLU A 81 0.96 -5.34 -12.37
C GLU A 81 0.36 -6.05 -11.16
N GLN A 82 1.18 -6.28 -10.12
CA GLN A 82 0.72 -6.89 -8.88
C GLN A 82 -0.33 -6.04 -8.17
N THR A 83 -0.07 -4.74 -7.97
CA THR A 83 -1.04 -3.83 -7.34
C THR A 83 -2.32 -3.72 -8.17
N GLN A 84 -2.19 -3.54 -9.48
CA GLN A 84 -3.34 -3.42 -10.37
C GLN A 84 -4.17 -4.71 -10.41
N SER A 85 -3.53 -5.88 -10.38
CA SER A 85 -4.21 -7.17 -10.29
C SER A 85 -4.99 -7.33 -8.98
N ILE A 86 -4.41 -6.94 -7.84
CA ILE A 86 -5.07 -6.97 -6.54
C ILE A 86 -6.30 -6.03 -6.52
N LEU A 87 -6.16 -4.80 -7.04
CA LEU A 87 -7.25 -3.83 -7.11
C LEU A 87 -8.37 -4.27 -8.05
N ASN A 88 -8.03 -4.82 -9.22
CA ASN A 88 -9.02 -5.36 -10.14
C ASN A 88 -9.78 -6.54 -9.51
N ARG A 89 -9.07 -7.42 -8.78
CA ARG A 89 -9.69 -8.56 -8.11
C ARG A 89 -10.59 -8.13 -6.95
N SER A 90 -10.20 -7.11 -6.18
CA SER A 90 -11.04 -6.59 -5.10
C SER A 90 -12.33 -5.96 -5.67
N GLN A 91 -12.24 -5.24 -6.79
CA GLN A 91 -13.40 -4.72 -7.50
C GLN A 91 -14.33 -5.85 -7.99
N GLN A 92 -13.78 -6.86 -8.68
CA GLN A 92 -14.56 -8.03 -9.11
C GLN A 92 -15.24 -8.75 -7.93
N SER A 93 -14.56 -8.81 -6.78
CA SER A 93 -15.11 -9.43 -5.58
C SER A 93 -16.29 -8.62 -5.02
N LEU A 94 -16.18 -7.29 -5.01
CA LEU A 94 -17.26 -6.38 -4.57
C LEU A 94 -18.48 -6.42 -5.51
N GLU A 95 -18.25 -6.54 -6.82
CA GLU A 95 -19.31 -6.68 -7.82
C GLU A 95 -20.05 -8.02 -7.66
N LYS A 96 -19.34 -9.07 -7.25
CA LYS A 96 -19.91 -10.41 -7.00
C LYS A 96 -20.63 -10.51 -5.66
N ASP A 97 -20.08 -9.93 -4.61
CA ASP A 97 -20.65 -9.88 -3.27
C ASP A 97 -20.46 -8.47 -2.69
N SER A 98 -21.53 -7.70 -2.68
CA SER A 98 -21.53 -6.33 -2.14
C SER A 98 -21.71 -6.28 -0.62
N ASP A 99 -21.89 -7.42 0.04
CA ASP A 99 -21.96 -7.48 1.50
C ASP A 99 -20.57 -7.36 2.13
N LEU A 100 -20.24 -6.15 2.56
CA LEU A 100 -19.00 -5.84 3.27
C LEU A 100 -19.08 -6.07 4.79
N SER A 101 -20.20 -6.57 5.33
CA SER A 101 -20.34 -6.79 6.78
C SER A 101 -19.26 -7.73 7.33
N LYS A 102 -18.82 -8.70 6.54
CA LYS A 102 -17.76 -9.65 6.87
C LYS A 102 -16.36 -9.02 6.91
N ALA A 103 -16.15 -7.87 6.27
CA ALA A 103 -14.86 -7.18 6.33
C ALA A 103 -14.51 -6.74 7.76
N GLY A 104 -15.51 -6.52 8.62
CA GLY A 104 -15.30 -6.15 10.02
C GLY A 104 -14.58 -7.23 10.86
N THR A 105 -14.53 -8.47 10.41
CA THR A 105 -13.80 -9.56 11.08
C THR A 105 -12.37 -9.75 10.56
N VAL A 106 -12.00 -9.04 9.49
CA VAL A 106 -10.67 -9.15 8.86
C VAL A 106 -9.75 -8.10 9.47
N PRO A 107 -8.60 -8.50 10.05
CA PRO A 107 -7.61 -7.54 10.56
C PRO A 107 -7.15 -6.57 9.48
N ARG A 108 -7.00 -5.29 9.84
CA ARG A 108 -6.45 -4.27 8.95
C ARG A 108 -4.94 -4.37 8.76
N TYR A 109 -4.24 -4.89 9.76
CA TYR A 109 -2.77 -4.98 9.83
C TYR A 109 -2.33 -6.37 10.31
N GLY A 110 -1.05 -6.67 10.16
CA GLY A 110 -0.43 -7.92 10.61
C GLY A 110 -0.15 -8.94 9.50
N TRP A 111 -0.46 -8.60 8.25
CA TRP A 111 -0.28 -9.50 7.11
C TRP A 111 1.17 -9.55 6.63
N THR A 112 1.95 -8.50 6.90
CA THR A 112 3.38 -8.43 6.56
C THR A 112 4.25 -9.38 7.39
N GLN A 113 3.88 -9.66 8.66
CA GLN A 113 4.60 -10.59 9.54
C GLN A 113 4.44 -12.05 9.12
N ASP A 114 3.26 -12.42 8.63
CA ASP A 114 2.98 -13.79 8.17
C ASP A 114 3.73 -14.15 6.87
N THR A 115 4.23 -13.15 6.13
CA THR A 115 4.97 -13.40 4.88
C THR A 115 6.46 -13.68 5.11
N GLU A 116 7.00 -13.43 6.31
CA GLU A 116 8.42 -13.68 6.64
C GLU A 116 8.69 -15.10 7.20
N MET A 117 7.64 -15.90 7.45
CA MET A 117 7.75 -17.29 7.91
C MET A 117 7.25 -18.32 6.88
N GLY A 118 7.42 -18.07 5.57
CA GLY A 118 6.91 -18.94 4.51
C GLY A 118 7.88 -19.20 3.37
#